data_AF-A0A3D4B4U1-F1
#
_entry.id   AF-A0A3D4B4U1-F1
#
_cell.length_a   1.000
_cell.length_b   1.000
_cell.length_c   1.000
_cell.angle_alpha   90.00
_cell.angle_beta   90.00
_cell.angle_gamma   90.00
#
_symmetry.space_group_name_H-M   'P 1'
#
loop_
_entity.id
_entity.type
_entity.pdbx_description
1 polymer ?
#
loop_
_entity_poly.entity_id
_entity_poly.type
_entity_poly.pdbx_seq_one_letter_code
_entity_poly.pdbx_strand_id
1 'polypeptide(L)'
;MIVLVGDFDTRSCSSYAGFTNAYPREEGVKGSEIRSAKQYLSGIFPLSIEGPRALANQWAGIELFGLPKNYFEIYRDQVKGVSEDEISRVIQDHIPGEIWLAVVLGKADDIIPRIERLGPIERHDFRTLDRKASP
;
A
#
# COMPACT_ATOMS: atom_id res chain seq x y z
N MET A 1 6.46 -13.18 9.93
CA MET A 1 6.31 -11.71 10.01
C MET A 1 7.59 -11.14 10.58
N ILE A 2 8.30 -10.30 9.82
CA ILE A 2 9.49 -9.58 10.27
C ILE A 2 9.01 -8.18 10.66
N VAL A 3 9.33 -7.75 11.88
CA VAL A 3 8.99 -6.39 12.33
C VAL A 3 10.26 -5.56 12.40
N LEU A 4 10.39 -4.58 11.49
CA LEU A 4 11.49 -3.62 11.51
C LEU A 4 11.10 -2.45 12.41
N VAL A 5 11.87 -2.20 13.45
CA VAL A 5 11.64 -1.07 14.36
C VAL A 5 12.70 -0.01 14.09
N GLY A 6 12.27 1.13 13.54
CA GLY A 6 13.11 2.29 13.26
C GLY A 6 13.18 3.21 14.47
N ASP A 7 14.37 3.41 15.04
CA ASP A 7 14.55 4.23 16.26
C ASP A 7 14.53 5.73 15.96
N PHE A 8 13.53 6.46 16.48
CA PHE A 8 13.31 7.88 16.18
C PHE A 8 13.21 8.70 17.47
N ASP A 9 14.06 9.73 17.61
CA ASP A 9 14.05 10.60 18.79
C ASP A 9 12.95 11.67 18.66
N THR A 10 11.95 11.57 19.53
CA THR A 10 10.72 12.36 19.48
C THR A 10 10.95 13.77 20.03
N ARG A 11 11.32 14.73 19.19
CA ARG A 11 10.97 16.15 19.44
C ARG A 11 9.89 16.68 18.52
N SER A 12 9.56 15.97 17.44
CA SER A 12 8.45 16.33 16.56
C SER A 12 8.13 15.17 15.61
N CYS A 13 7.22 14.26 15.96
CA CYS A 13 6.38 13.52 15.01
C CYS A 13 5.47 12.50 15.70
N SER A 14 4.27 12.33 15.14
CA SER A 14 3.33 11.25 15.46
C SER A 14 3.90 9.91 14.99
N SER A 15 3.77 8.87 15.81
CA SER A 15 4.13 7.50 15.41
C SER A 15 3.31 7.06 14.19
N TYR A 16 3.94 6.38 13.25
CA TYR A 16 3.31 5.76 12.08
C TYR A 16 3.62 4.27 12.10
N ALA A 17 2.55 3.47 12.14
CA ALA A 17 2.62 2.03 11.93
C ALA A 17 1.93 1.72 10.60
N GLY A 18 2.72 1.29 9.62
CA GLY A 18 2.18 0.79 8.37
C GLY A 18 1.81 -0.67 8.53
N PHE A 19 0.52 -0.97 8.66
CA PHE A 19 0.02 -2.34 8.56
C PHE A 19 -0.50 -2.56 7.15
N THR A 20 0.13 -3.46 6.40
CA THR A 20 -0.52 -4.03 5.21
C THR A 20 -1.68 -4.86 5.73
N ASN A 21 -2.92 -4.51 5.36
CA ASN A 21 -4.08 -5.34 5.69
C ASN A 21 -3.85 -6.73 5.11
N ALA A 22 -3.61 -7.71 5.99
CA ALA A 22 -3.41 -9.08 5.61
C ALA A 22 -4.79 -9.69 5.33
N TYR A 23 -5.20 -9.74 4.06
CA TYR A 23 -6.35 -10.52 3.67
C TYR A 23 -6.00 -12.00 3.82
N PRO A 24 -6.73 -12.80 4.64
CA PRO A 24 -6.56 -14.24 4.64
C PRO A 24 -6.92 -14.78 3.26
N ARG A 25 -5.92 -15.35 2.57
CA ARG A 25 -6.05 -15.89 1.20
C ARG A 25 -7.23 -16.87 1.05
N GLU A 26 -7.62 -17.52 2.13
CA GLU A 26 -8.67 -18.55 2.16
C GLU A 26 -10.10 -17.98 2.31
N GLU A 27 -10.26 -16.81 2.92
CA GLU A 27 -11.59 -16.25 3.23
C GLU A 27 -12.10 -15.30 2.13
N GLY A 28 -11.22 -14.92 1.20
CA GLY A 28 -11.53 -14.03 0.08
C GLY A 28 -11.91 -12.60 0.52
N VAL A 29 -12.20 -11.73 -0.45
CA VAL A 29 -12.70 -10.39 -0.19
C VAL A 29 -14.23 -10.42 -0.19
N LYS A 30 -14.88 -9.79 0.79
CA LYS A 30 -16.34 -9.78 0.83
C LYS A 30 -16.89 -8.92 -0.31
N GLY A 31 -17.98 -9.35 -0.94
CA GLY A 31 -18.62 -8.59 -2.02
C GLY A 31 -19.02 -7.15 -1.64
N SER A 32 -19.30 -6.89 -0.35
CA SER A 32 -19.51 -5.52 0.15
C SER A 32 -18.25 -4.65 0.08
N GLU A 33 -17.09 -5.21 0.41
CA GLU A 33 -15.81 -4.51 0.35
C GLU A 33 -15.41 -4.24 -1.10
N ILE A 34 -15.60 -5.21 -2.00
CA ILE A 34 -15.37 -5.04 -3.44
C ILE A 34 -16.22 -3.89 -3.98
N ARG A 35 -17.51 -3.85 -3.62
CA ARG A 35 -18.41 -2.75 -4.02
C ARG A 35 -17.93 -1.40 -3.48
N SER A 36 -17.60 -1.32 -2.19
CA SER A 36 -17.11 -0.08 -1.58
C SER A 36 -15.80 0.39 -2.20
N ALA A 37 -14.85 -0.51 -2.45
CA ALA A 37 -13.58 -0.20 -3.10
C ALA A 37 -13.79 0.32 -4.53
N LYS A 38 -14.63 -0.36 -5.33
CA LYS A 38 -14.97 0.09 -6.69
C LYS A 38 -15.61 1.48 -6.71
N GLN A 39 -16.53 1.74 -5.78
CA GLN A 39 -17.18 3.05 -5.64
C GLN A 39 -16.17 4.12 -5.25
N TYR A 40 -15.31 3.84 -4.28
CA TYR A 40 -14.26 4.75 -3.83
C TYR A 40 -13.29 5.11 -4.96
N LEU A 41 -12.71 4.11 -5.63
CA LEU A 41 -11.76 4.30 -6.72
C LEU A 41 -12.37 5.04 -7.92
N SER A 42 -13.64 4.74 -8.23
CA SER A 42 -14.39 5.46 -9.28
C SER A 42 -14.73 6.90 -8.89
N GLY A 43 -14.95 7.15 -7.60
CA GLY A 43 -15.38 8.43 -7.06
C GLY A 43 -14.23 9.42 -6.85
N ILE A 44 -13.06 8.94 -6.43
CA ILE A 44 -11.90 9.80 -6.18
C ILE A 44 -11.13 10.19 -7.45
N PHE A 45 -11.33 9.46 -8.54
CA PHE A 45 -10.58 9.67 -9.79
C PHE A 45 -10.69 11.08 -10.38
N PRO A 46 -11.86 11.74 -10.45
CA PRO A 46 -11.93 13.12 -10.93
C PRO A 46 -11.07 14.09 -10.10
N LEU A 47 -11.03 13.88 -8.77
CA LEU A 47 -10.22 14.69 -7.87
C LEU A 47 -8.72 14.41 -8.06
N SER A 48 -8.35 13.20 -8.47
CA SER A 48 -6.95 12.86 -8.72
C SER A 48 -6.38 13.49 -10.00
N ILE A 49 -7.21 14.09 -10.85
CA ILE A 49 -6.80 14.73 -12.12
C ILE A 49 -7.16 16.22 -12.25
N GLU A 50 -7.77 16.82 -11.22
CA GLU A 50 -8.28 18.19 -11.26
C GLU A 50 -7.18 19.24 -11.47
N GLY A 51 -6.01 19.02 -10.86
CA GLY A 51 -4.88 19.96 -10.93
C GLY A 51 -3.99 19.72 -12.17
N PRO A 52 -3.41 20.78 -12.76
CA PRO A 52 -2.58 20.64 -13.97
C PRO A 52 -1.35 19.73 -13.77
N ARG A 53 -0.74 19.79 -12.58
CA ARG A 53 0.37 18.89 -12.21
C ARG A 53 -0.10 17.43 -12.08
N ALA A 54 -1.29 17.22 -11.51
CA ALA A 54 -1.84 15.89 -11.31
C ALA A 54 -2.21 15.25 -12.66
N LEU A 55 -2.84 16.01 -13.56
CA LEU A 55 -3.11 15.61 -14.93
C LEU A 55 -1.83 15.26 -15.70
N ALA A 56 -0.80 16.11 -15.63
CA ALA A 56 0.48 15.86 -16.29
C ALA A 56 1.15 14.55 -15.81
N ASN A 57 1.10 14.28 -14.49
CA ASN A 57 1.61 13.03 -13.93
C ASN A 57 0.82 11.81 -14.42
N GLN A 58 -0.51 11.91 -14.52
CA GLN A 58 -1.33 10.82 -15.06
C GLN A 58 -1.06 10.56 -16.54
N TRP A 59 -0.89 11.61 -17.34
CA TRP A 59 -0.47 11.46 -18.74
C TRP A 59 0.90 10.81 -18.89
N ALA A 60 1.88 11.22 -18.08
CA ALA A 60 3.19 10.58 -18.06
C ALA A 60 3.08 9.09 -17.71
N GLY A 61 2.21 8.72 -16.77
CA GLY A 61 1.93 7.33 -16.42
C GLY A 61 1.29 6.54 -17.57
N ILE A 62 0.31 7.13 -18.27
CA ILE A 62 -0.32 6.51 -19.45
C ILE A 62 0.71 6.17 -20.51
N GLU A 63 1.63 7.10 -20.81
CA GLU A 63 2.69 6.85 -21.79
C GLU A 63 3.70 5.81 -21.29
N LEU A 64 4.15 5.93 -20.05
CA LEU A 64 5.16 5.05 -19.45
C LEU A 64 4.70 3.58 -19.41
N PHE A 65 3.42 3.35 -19.11
CA PHE A 65 2.85 2.01 -19.01
C PHE A 65 2.12 1.57 -20.29
N GLY A 66 2.16 2.36 -21.37
CA GLY A 66 1.53 2.02 -22.64
C GLY A 66 0.01 1.87 -22.58
N LEU A 67 -0.66 2.66 -21.72
CA LEU A 67 -2.11 2.61 -21.54
C LEU A 67 -2.86 3.22 -22.74
N PRO A 68 -4.13 2.84 -22.96
CA PRO A 68 -4.94 3.40 -24.04
C PRO A 68 -5.05 4.93 -23.96
N LYS A 69 -5.07 5.62 -25.11
CA LYS A 69 -5.19 7.09 -25.15
C LYS A 69 -6.50 7.61 -24.54
N ASN A 70 -7.56 6.80 -24.58
CA ASN A 70 -8.85 7.08 -23.98
C ASN A 70 -8.95 6.61 -22.50
N TYR A 71 -7.82 6.37 -21.83
CA TYR A 71 -7.80 5.84 -20.46
C TYR A 71 -8.71 6.59 -19.49
N PHE A 72 -8.75 7.92 -19.52
CA PHE A 72 -9.61 8.71 -18.63
C PHE A 72 -11.11 8.45 -18.86
N GLU A 73 -11.50 8.18 -20.11
CA GLU A 73 -12.90 7.91 -20.48
C GLU A 73 -13.31 6.52 -20.00
N ILE A 74 -12.43 5.53 -20.18
CA ILE A 74 -12.72 4.13 -19.85
C ILE A 74 -12.39 3.74 -18.41
N TYR A 75 -11.64 4.56 -17.66
CA TYR A 75 -11.15 4.21 -16.31
C TYR A 75 -12.27 3.72 -15.39
N ARG A 76 -13.37 4.46 -15.34
CA ARG A 76 -14.50 4.11 -14.46
C ARG A 76 -15.12 2.77 -14.83
N ASP A 77 -15.25 2.51 -16.13
CA ASP A 77 -15.86 1.29 -16.63
C ASP A 77 -14.93 0.09 -16.45
N GLN A 78 -13.62 0.28 -16.66
CA GLN A 78 -12.57 -0.68 -16.36
C GLN A 78 -12.59 -1.07 -14.88
N VAL A 79 -12.58 -0.10 -13.95
CA VAL A 79 -12.61 -0.36 -12.50
C VAL A 79 -13.88 -1.10 -12.07
N LYS A 80 -15.05 -0.71 -12.62
CA LYS A 80 -16.31 -1.38 -12.31
C LYS A 80 -16.38 -2.79 -12.90
N GLY A 81 -15.80 -2.97 -14.08
CA GLY A 81 -15.81 -4.21 -14.86
C GLY A 81 -14.94 -5.34 -14.31
N VAL A 82 -13.99 -5.05 -13.42
CA VAL A 82 -13.15 -6.07 -12.77
C VAL A 82 -14.02 -7.12 -12.06
N SER A 83 -13.87 -8.39 -12.42
CA SER A 83 -14.64 -9.48 -11.79
C SER A 83 -14.10 -9.87 -10.41
N GLU A 84 -14.93 -10.54 -9.60
CA GLU A 84 -14.50 -11.07 -8.30
C GLU A 84 -13.42 -12.15 -8.46
N ASP A 85 -13.50 -12.95 -9.52
CA ASP A 85 -12.50 -13.97 -9.85
C ASP A 85 -11.14 -13.36 -10.18
N GLU A 86 -11.11 -12.24 -10.93
CA GLU A 86 -9.87 -11.51 -11.21
C GLU A 86 -9.25 -10.93 -9.94
N ILE A 87 -10.07 -10.41 -9.02
CA ILE A 87 -9.61 -9.90 -7.73
C ILE A 87 -9.00 -11.04 -6.90
N SER A 88 -9.69 -12.17 -6.81
CA SER A 88 -9.22 -13.34 -6.08
C SER A 88 -7.90 -13.86 -6.65
N ARG A 89 -7.80 -13.98 -7.97
CA ARG A 89 -6.57 -14.39 -8.67
C ARG A 89 -5.39 -13.46 -8.36
N VAL A 90 -5.59 -12.14 -8.49
CA VAL A 90 -4.53 -11.15 -8.24
C VAL A 90 -4.06 -11.19 -6.77
N ILE A 91 -4.97 -11.42 -5.83
CA ILE A 91 -4.62 -11.58 -4.41
C ILE A 91 -3.74 -12.82 -4.21
N GLN A 92 -4.08 -13.95 -4.84
CA GLN A 92 -3.29 -15.17 -4.74
C GLN A 92 -1.91 -15.03 -5.40
N ASP A 93 -1.86 -14.41 -6.58
CA ASP A 93 -0.64 -14.26 -7.39
C ASP A 93 0.35 -13.24 -6.80
N HIS A 94 -0.16 -12.14 -6.25
CA HIS A 94 0.69 -10.98 -5.91
C HIS A 94 0.78 -10.64 -4.42
N ILE A 95 -0.15 -11.09 -3.57
CA ILE A 95 -0.09 -10.81 -2.13
C ILE A 95 0.52 -12.02 -1.42
N PRO A 96 1.78 -11.97 -0.94
CA PRO A 96 2.43 -13.11 -0.30
C PRO A 96 1.69 -13.52 0.98
N GLY A 97 1.37 -14.81 1.11
CA GLY A 97 0.60 -15.33 2.25
C GLY A 97 1.44 -15.53 3.51
N GLU A 98 2.75 -15.75 3.36
CA GLU A 98 3.63 -16.22 4.43
C GLU A 98 4.60 -15.12 4.93
N ILE A 99 5.00 -14.21 4.04
CA ILE A 99 6.03 -13.20 4.32
C ILE A 99 5.37 -11.84 4.52
N TRP A 100 5.18 -11.49 5.79
CA TRP A 100 4.71 -10.17 6.21
C TRP A 100 5.88 -9.35 6.73
N LEU A 101 6.11 -8.16 6.16
CA LEU A 101 7.06 -7.18 6.66
C LEU A 101 6.26 -6.03 7.28
N ALA A 102 6.38 -5.86 8.59
CA ALA A 102 5.81 -4.71 9.29
C ALA A 102 6.94 -3.74 9.62
N VAL A 103 6.81 -2.47 9.23
CA VAL A 103 7.77 -1.43 9.61
C VAL A 103 7.09 -0.50 10.59
N VAL A 104 7.68 -0.38 11.77
CA VAL A 104 7.16 0.45 12.86
C VAL A 104 8.20 1.51 13.18
N LEU A 105 7.80 2.78 13.09
CA LEU A 105 8.67 3.92 13.34
C LEU A 105 8.33 4.54 14.69
N GLY A 106 9.35 4.70 15.56
CA GLY A 106 9.21 5.39 16.83
C GLY A 106 10.32 5.03 17.82
N LYS A 107 10.11 5.29 19.11
CA LYS A 107 11.07 4.87 20.13
C LYS A 107 11.03 3.36 20.29
N ALA A 108 12.13 2.71 19.95
CA ALA A 108 12.20 1.26 19.95
C ALA A 108 11.84 0.68 21.33
N ASP A 109 12.35 1.30 22.40
CA ASP A 109 12.17 0.82 23.77
C ASP A 109 10.69 0.90 24.24
N ASP A 110 9.90 1.83 23.72
CA ASP A 110 8.47 1.96 24.04
C ASP A 110 7.58 0.98 23.24
N ILE A 111 8.05 0.60 22.05
CA ILE A 111 7.26 -0.12 21.05
C ILE A 111 7.50 -1.62 21.15
N ILE A 112 8.78 -2.05 21.23
CA ILE A 112 9.18 -3.46 21.25
C ILE A 112 8.35 -4.30 22.25
N PRO A 113 8.13 -3.86 23.51
CA PRO A 113 7.34 -4.65 24.47
C PRO A 113 5.89 -4.92 24.03
N ARG A 114 5.35 -4.10 23.11
CA ARG A 114 3.97 -4.24 22.62
C ARG A 114 3.86 -5.19 21.43
N ILE A 115 4.95 -5.38 20.68
CA ILE A 115 4.99 -6.09 19.40
C ILE A 115 5.86 -7.35 19.41
N GLU A 116 6.60 -7.62 20.49
CA GLU A 116 7.43 -8.84 20.63
C GLU A 116 6.64 -10.13 20.41
N ARG A 117 5.36 -10.15 20.77
CA ARG A 117 4.45 -11.28 20.55
C ARG A 117 4.13 -11.54 19.08
N LEU A 118 4.44 -10.60 18.19
CA LEU A 118 4.07 -10.66 16.77
C LEU A 118 5.10 -11.45 15.95
N GLY A 119 6.33 -11.60 16.44
CA GLY A 119 7.36 -12.37 15.75
C GLY A 119 8.77 -11.80 15.96
N PRO A 120 9.76 -12.30 15.20
CA PRO A 120 11.12 -11.78 15.27
C PRO A 120 11.17 -10.29 14.90
N ILE A 121 11.82 -9.51 15.76
CA ILE A 121 12.00 -8.06 15.62
C ILE A 121 13.44 -7.77 15.24
N GLU A 122 13.61 -6.93 14.23
CA GLU A 122 14.91 -6.39 13.83
C GLU A 122 14.89 -4.86 14.06
N ARG A 123 15.77 -4.37 14.94
CA ARG A 123 15.89 -2.94 15.22
C ARG A 123 16.88 -2.32 14.25
N HIS A 124 16.48 -1.25 13.59
CA HIS A 124 17.33 -0.45 12.71
C HIS A 124 17.35 1.00 13.20
N ASP A 125 18.54 1.59 13.34
CA ASP A 125 18.64 3.04 13.54
C ASP A 125 18.64 3.73 12.18
N PHE A 126 17.59 4.50 11.91
CA PHE A 126 17.43 5.22 10.66
C PHE A 126 18.58 6.19 10.36
N ARG A 127 19.28 6.68 11.40
CA ARG A 127 20.44 7.58 11.24
C ARG A 127 21.68 6.88 10.70
N THR A 128 21.73 5.56 10.82
CA THR A 128 22.86 4.72 10.41
C THR A 128 22.62 3.99 9.09
N LEU A 129 21.39 4.06 8.55
CA LEU A 129 21.07 3.56 7.23
C LEU A 129 21.71 4.50 6.19
N ASP A 130 22.92 4.13 5.76
CA ASP A 130 23.67 4.83 4.73
C ASP A 130 22.81 4.93 3.46
N ARG A 131 22.82 6.11 2.82
CA ARG A 131 22.07 6.42 1.58
C ARG A 131 22.75 5.76 0.36
N LYS A 132 23.17 4.51 0.51
CA LYS A 132 23.89 3.70 -0.47
C LYS A 132 23.09 2.50 -0.98
N ALA A 133 21.79 2.48 -0.75
CA ALA A 133 20.86 1.57 -1.40
C ALA A 133 19.92 2.35 -2.33
N SER A 134 20.46 2.82 -3.45
CA SER A 134 19.70 2.89 -4.70
C SER A 134 20.71 2.60 -5.82
N PRO A 135 20.50 1.55 -6.65
CA PRO A 135 21.04 1.56 -8.00
C PRO A 135 20.56 2.79 -8.77
#